data_AF-A0A7V8YHD2-F1
#
_entry.id   AF-A0A7V8YHD2-F1
#
_cell.length_a   1.000
_cell.length_b   1.000
_cell.length_c   1.000
_cell.angle_alpha   90.00
_cell.angle_beta   90.00
_cell.angle_gamma   90.00
#
_symmetry.space_group_name_H-M   'P 1'
#
loop_
_entity.id
_entity.type
_entity.pdbx_description
1 polymer ?
#
loop_
_entity_poly.entity_id
_entity_poly.type
_entity_poly.pdbx_seq_one_letter_code
_entity_poly.pdbx_strand_id
1 'polypeptide(L)'
;MAKMSRRRAFTVLGVGGGLLGLGYVLRGAVDSPARPAGPDTPMGGGMMGGGMMGGTTRADMSTYMEMFNRHTEISRSVEDIPGGVRTTTESAAPDLVAQLQAHVSSMYAHLDQGVEVTCMSGSLPTLFRRAGAYRRRLSFTPRGVIAEETAGDPDITRSIRAHAREVTGFVRDGMPAMMNQMMRPGN
;
A
#
# COMPACT_ATOMS: atom_id res chain seq x y z
N MET A 1 -11.85 10.11 60.80
CA MET A 1 -13.22 9.63 60.52
C MET A 1 -13.12 8.25 59.88
N ALA A 2 -13.71 7.24 60.53
CA ALA A 2 -13.77 5.88 60.02
C ALA A 2 -14.85 5.75 58.94
N LYS A 3 -14.65 4.87 57.94
CA LYS A 3 -15.74 4.03 57.41
C LYS A 3 -15.23 2.79 56.68
N MET A 4 -15.90 1.70 57.02
CA MET A 4 -15.67 0.29 56.69
C MET A 4 -15.90 -0.08 55.22
N SER A 5 -15.13 -1.07 54.76
CA SER A 5 -15.51 -2.33 54.08
C SER A 5 -16.89 -2.44 53.41
N ARG A 6 -16.91 -3.03 52.20
CA ARG A 6 -17.88 -4.08 51.83
C ARG A 6 -17.37 -4.97 50.67
N ARG A 7 -17.14 -6.24 51.02
CA ARG A 7 -17.06 -7.42 50.14
C ARG A 7 -18.45 -7.79 49.58
N ARG A 8 -18.49 -8.48 48.43
CA ARG A 8 -19.44 -9.54 47.93
C ARG A 8 -19.14 -9.72 46.43
N ALA A 9 -18.68 -10.82 45.83
CA ALA A 9 -18.92 -12.27 45.95
C ALA A 9 -20.31 -12.75 45.45
N PHE A 10 -20.29 -13.90 44.74
CA PHE A 10 -21.32 -14.76 44.13
C PHE A 10 -21.63 -14.49 42.64
N THR A 11 -21.24 -15.34 41.65
CA THR A 11 -21.52 -16.77 41.33
C THR A 11 -22.90 -16.96 40.69
N VAL A 12 -22.97 -17.58 39.49
CA VAL A 12 -23.92 -18.67 39.12
C VAL A 12 -23.52 -19.31 37.77
N LEU A 13 -23.58 -20.65 37.79
CA LEU A 13 -23.38 -21.63 36.71
C LEU A 13 -24.52 -21.63 35.68
N GLY A 14 -24.19 -22.07 34.46
CA GLY A 14 -25.14 -22.65 33.50
C GLY A 14 -24.54 -23.89 32.85
N VAL A 15 -24.99 -25.07 33.29
CA VAL A 15 -24.70 -26.41 32.74
C VAL A 15 -25.94 -26.92 32.01
N GLY A 16 -25.75 -27.59 30.87
CA GLY A 16 -26.75 -28.45 30.22
C GLY A 16 -26.88 -28.13 28.72
N GLY A 17 -26.95 -29.05 27.76
CA GLY A 17 -26.89 -30.51 27.67
C GLY A 17 -26.44 -30.83 26.23
N GLY A 18 -25.91 -32.00 25.89
CA GLY A 18 -26.64 -33.25 25.72
C GLY A 18 -26.14 -33.98 24.45
N LEU A 19 -25.49 -35.12 24.68
CA LEU A 19 -25.53 -36.40 23.95
C LEU A 19 -25.69 -36.48 22.41
N LEU A 20 -24.72 -37.23 21.83
CA LEU A 20 -24.87 -38.40 20.93
C LEU A 20 -25.45 -38.23 19.51
N GLY A 21 -24.68 -38.68 18.51
CA GLY A 21 -25.17 -38.95 17.16
C GLY A 21 -24.11 -39.47 16.20
N LEU A 22 -23.65 -40.71 16.40
CA LEU A 22 -22.92 -41.50 15.40
C LEU A 22 -23.96 -42.17 14.47
N GLY A 23 -23.84 -41.97 13.16
CA GLY A 23 -24.73 -42.59 12.17
C GLY A 23 -24.14 -42.57 10.77
N TYR A 24 -23.59 -43.71 10.36
CA TYR A 24 -23.04 -44.03 9.04
C TYR A 24 -24.17 -44.52 8.10
N VAL A 25 -23.92 -44.47 6.78
CA VAL A 25 -24.40 -45.35 5.68
C VAL A 25 -25.03 -44.64 4.45
N LEU A 26 -24.22 -44.62 3.38
CA LEU A 26 -24.45 -45.00 1.96
C LEU A 26 -25.70 -44.52 1.16
N ARG A 27 -25.38 -43.90 0.01
CA ARG A 27 -25.61 -44.36 -1.38
C ARG A 27 -26.42 -43.38 -2.24
N GLY A 28 -25.75 -42.88 -3.27
CA GLY A 28 -26.36 -42.25 -4.45
C GLY A 28 -25.37 -42.30 -5.60
N ALA A 29 -25.36 -43.42 -6.33
CA ALA A 29 -24.67 -43.55 -7.59
C ALA A 29 -25.51 -42.87 -8.68
N VAL A 30 -24.90 -41.94 -9.41
CA VAL A 30 -25.36 -41.53 -10.74
C VAL A 30 -24.14 -41.18 -11.58
N ASP A 31 -24.17 -41.72 -12.80
CA ASP A 31 -23.09 -41.88 -13.76
C ASP A 31 -22.28 -40.61 -14.07
N SER A 32 -20.96 -40.76 -14.07
CA SER A 32 -20.04 -39.83 -14.74
C SER A 32 -19.53 -40.50 -16.02
N PRO A 33 -19.80 -39.96 -17.22
CA PRO A 33 -19.21 -40.48 -18.43
C PRO A 33 -17.73 -40.11 -18.49
N ALA A 34 -16.90 -41.11 -18.78
CA ALA A 34 -15.49 -40.97 -19.04
C ALA A 34 -15.21 -40.24 -20.36
N ARG A 35 -14.22 -39.32 -20.32
CA ARG A 35 -13.10 -39.07 -21.28
C ARG A 35 -12.83 -37.58 -21.50
N PRO A 36 -11.63 -37.16 -21.98
CA PRO A 36 -10.34 -37.85 -22.00
C PRO A 36 -9.21 -37.04 -21.31
N ALA A 37 -8.09 -37.73 -21.11
CA ALA A 37 -6.81 -37.16 -20.71
C ALA A 37 -6.40 -35.96 -21.58
N GLY A 38 -6.25 -34.80 -20.95
CA GLY A 38 -5.49 -33.66 -21.46
C GLY A 38 -4.11 -33.62 -20.82
N PRO A 39 -3.11 -33.00 -21.46
CA PRO A 39 -1.73 -33.06 -21.04
C PRO A 39 -1.50 -32.25 -19.75
N ASP A 40 -0.82 -32.89 -18.79
CA ASP A 40 0.14 -32.31 -17.86
C ASP A 40 0.16 -30.78 -17.75
N THR A 41 -0.76 -30.25 -16.95
CA THR A 41 -0.54 -28.93 -16.33
C THR A 41 0.09 -29.17 -14.97
N PRO A 42 1.38 -28.82 -14.76
CA PRO A 42 1.94 -28.88 -13.43
C PRO A 42 1.24 -27.82 -12.57
N MET A 43 0.60 -28.30 -11.50
CA MET A 43 0.28 -27.50 -10.32
C MET A 43 1.61 -27.01 -9.72
N GLY A 44 2.06 -25.84 -10.17
CA GLY A 44 3.18 -25.09 -9.64
C GLY A 44 2.68 -23.88 -8.84
N GLY A 45 3.35 -23.60 -7.71
CA GLY A 45 3.01 -22.60 -6.70
C GLY A 45 2.55 -21.24 -7.26
N GLY A 46 1.67 -20.52 -6.57
CA GLY A 46 2.02 -19.99 -5.27
C GLY A 46 3.15 -18.97 -5.43
N MET A 47 2.78 -17.68 -5.54
CA MET A 47 3.64 -16.50 -5.45
C MET A 47 4.82 -16.45 -6.43
N MET A 48 4.76 -15.53 -7.41
CA MET A 48 5.88 -14.72 -7.94
C MET A 48 5.43 -14.11 -9.27
N GLY A 49 5.20 -12.80 -9.29
CA GLY A 49 4.77 -12.10 -10.49
C GLY A 49 4.88 -10.58 -10.34
N GLY A 50 5.95 -10.11 -9.70
CA GLY A 50 6.38 -8.72 -9.89
C GLY A 50 6.80 -8.58 -11.34
N GLY A 51 5.86 -8.21 -12.20
CA GLY A 51 6.17 -7.82 -13.58
C GLY A 51 7.05 -6.55 -13.58
N MET A 52 7.26 -5.94 -14.75
CA MET A 52 8.01 -4.67 -14.90
C MET A 52 7.52 -3.49 -14.04
N MET A 53 6.48 -3.70 -13.20
CA MET A 53 5.87 -2.74 -12.28
C MET A 53 6.03 -3.06 -10.79
N GLY A 54 6.79 -4.10 -10.42
CA GLY A 54 7.02 -4.46 -9.03
C GLY A 54 5.73 -4.88 -8.30
N GLY A 55 5.56 -4.42 -7.06
CA GLY A 55 4.39 -4.68 -6.21
C GLY A 55 3.12 -3.90 -6.54
N THR A 56 3.09 -3.17 -7.66
CA THR A 56 1.93 -2.38 -8.08
C THR A 56 0.79 -3.29 -8.55
N THR A 57 -0.40 -3.16 -7.95
CA THR A 57 -1.60 -3.90 -8.38
C THR A 57 -2.33 -3.20 -9.54
N ARG A 58 -3.26 -3.91 -10.19
CA ARG A 58 -4.15 -3.28 -11.20
C ARG A 58 -4.99 -2.15 -10.60
N ALA A 59 -5.42 -2.29 -9.34
CA ALA A 59 -6.17 -1.27 -8.64
C ALA A 59 -5.31 -0.01 -8.43
N ASP A 60 -4.06 -0.18 -7.98
CA ASP A 60 -3.11 0.93 -7.82
C ASP A 60 -2.90 1.66 -9.15
N MET A 61 -2.73 0.92 -10.25
CA MET A 61 -2.59 1.51 -11.58
C MET A 61 -3.82 2.34 -11.98
N SER A 62 -5.03 1.85 -11.70
CA SER A 62 -6.24 2.62 -12.00
C SER A 62 -6.31 3.94 -11.21
N THR A 63 -5.93 3.91 -9.93
CA THR A 63 -5.84 5.12 -9.09
C THR A 63 -4.77 6.08 -9.59
N TYR A 64 -3.60 5.58 -10.00
CA TYR A 64 -2.53 6.43 -10.53
C TYR A 64 -2.98 7.14 -11.81
N MET A 65 -3.62 6.41 -12.72
CA MET A 65 -4.13 6.97 -13.97
C MET A 65 -5.17 8.06 -13.71
N GLU A 66 -6.05 7.85 -12.73
CA GLU A 66 -7.04 8.85 -12.34
C GLU A 66 -6.37 10.12 -11.78
N MET A 67 -5.43 9.97 -10.84
CA MET A 67 -4.71 11.09 -10.26
C MET A 67 -3.88 11.86 -11.30
N PHE A 68 -3.28 11.17 -12.28
CA PHE A 68 -2.56 11.84 -13.38
C PHE A 68 -3.48 12.52 -14.38
N ASN A 69 -4.65 11.96 -14.67
CA ASN A 69 -5.64 12.62 -15.51
C ASN A 69 -6.18 13.90 -14.86
N ARG A 70 -6.27 13.91 -13.53
CA ARG A 70 -6.77 15.03 -12.72
C ARG A 70 -5.65 15.85 -12.08
N HIS A 71 -4.44 15.80 -12.63
CA HIS A 71 -3.26 16.44 -12.04
C HIS A 71 -3.42 17.96 -11.85
N THR A 72 -4.23 18.61 -12.69
CA THR A 72 -4.55 20.05 -12.60
C THR A 72 -5.41 20.41 -11.38
N GLU A 73 -6.07 19.44 -10.76
CA GLU A 73 -6.83 19.60 -9.51
C GLU A 73 -5.97 19.35 -8.27
N ILE A 74 -4.69 19.04 -8.44
CA ILE A 74 -3.73 18.75 -7.38
C ILE A 74 -2.71 19.88 -7.29
N SER A 75 -2.57 20.48 -6.11
CA SER A 75 -1.51 21.43 -5.79
C SER A 75 -0.44 20.76 -4.95
N ARG A 76 0.83 20.94 -5.31
CA ARG A 76 1.96 20.39 -4.57
C ARG A 76 3.01 21.45 -4.30
N SER A 77 3.52 21.49 -3.08
CA SER A 77 4.69 22.28 -2.70
C SER A 77 5.78 21.38 -2.08
N VAL A 78 7.03 21.78 -2.28
CA VAL A 78 8.21 21.08 -1.76
C VAL A 78 9.08 22.11 -1.05
N GLU A 79 9.34 21.87 0.23
CA GLU A 79 10.23 22.64 1.07
C GLU A 79 11.48 21.79 1.36
N ASP A 80 12.66 22.31 1.03
CA ASP A 80 13.92 21.68 1.43
C ASP A 80 14.14 21.92 2.93
N ILE A 81 14.31 20.84 3.69
CA ILE A 81 14.59 20.86 5.14
C ILE A 81 15.93 20.18 5.42
N PRO A 82 16.51 20.33 6.63
CA PRO A 82 17.73 19.61 7.00
C PRO A 82 17.58 18.09 6.81
N GLY A 83 18.47 17.50 6.01
CA GLY A 83 18.48 16.07 5.73
C GLY A 83 17.40 15.56 4.76
N GLY A 84 16.61 16.43 4.12
CA GLY A 84 15.61 15.96 3.14
C GLY A 84 14.60 17.01 2.71
N VAL A 85 13.32 16.65 2.71
CA VAL A 85 12.21 17.48 2.23
C VAL A 85 10.98 17.38 3.12
N ARG A 86 10.19 18.45 3.14
CA ARG A 86 8.77 18.43 3.50
C ARG A 86 7.95 18.69 2.25
N THR A 87 7.01 17.82 1.95
CA THR A 87 6.11 17.97 0.81
C THR A 87 4.68 18.10 1.29
N THR A 88 3.93 19.01 0.67
CA THR A 88 2.50 19.18 0.89
C THR A 88 1.80 18.94 -0.43
N THR A 89 0.86 18.00 -0.48
CA THR A 89 0.05 17.71 -1.67
C THR A 89 -1.42 17.78 -1.30
N GLU A 90 -2.16 18.63 -1.99
CA GLU A 90 -3.53 19.00 -1.65
C GLU A 90 -4.43 19.04 -2.88
N SER A 91 -5.74 18.89 -2.66
CA SER A 91 -6.78 19.13 -3.65
C SER A 91 -7.96 19.90 -3.02
N ALA A 92 -8.83 20.44 -3.86
CA ALA A 92 -10.15 20.92 -3.45
C ALA A 92 -11.23 19.85 -3.59
N ALA A 93 -11.00 18.82 -4.40
CA ALA A 93 -11.96 17.76 -4.66
C ALA A 93 -11.87 16.68 -3.56
N PRO A 94 -12.93 16.45 -2.77
CA PRO A 94 -12.88 15.55 -1.60
C PRO A 94 -12.51 14.10 -1.95
N ASP A 95 -12.90 13.64 -3.14
CA ASP A 95 -12.55 12.34 -3.68
C ASP A 95 -11.06 12.23 -4.02
N LEU A 96 -10.44 13.26 -4.62
CA LEU A 96 -8.99 13.31 -4.81
C LEU A 96 -8.23 13.38 -3.50
N VAL A 97 -8.76 14.06 -2.49
CA VAL A 97 -8.16 14.05 -1.14
C VAL A 97 -8.10 12.62 -0.61
N ALA A 98 -9.20 11.87 -0.69
CA ALA A 98 -9.22 10.48 -0.25
C ALA A 98 -8.24 9.60 -1.05
N GLN A 99 -8.15 9.80 -2.38
CA GLN A 99 -7.20 9.08 -3.23
C GLN A 99 -5.74 9.39 -2.88
N LEU A 100 -5.40 10.67 -2.66
CA LEU A 100 -4.06 11.10 -2.22
C LEU A 100 -3.66 10.43 -0.90
N GLN A 101 -4.57 10.44 0.08
CA GLN A 101 -4.32 9.85 1.40
C GLN A 101 -4.15 8.33 1.31
N ALA A 102 -5.02 7.65 0.55
CA ALA A 102 -4.94 6.21 0.33
C ALA A 102 -3.64 5.83 -0.40
N HIS A 103 -3.29 6.55 -1.46
CA HIS A 103 -2.08 6.32 -2.25
C HIS A 103 -0.81 6.40 -1.40
N VAL A 104 -0.60 7.50 -0.68
CA VAL A 104 0.64 7.68 0.10
C VAL A 104 0.72 6.68 1.26
N SER A 105 -0.42 6.35 1.88
CA SER A 105 -0.49 5.32 2.92
C SER A 105 -0.09 3.95 2.37
N SER A 106 -0.62 3.57 1.20
CA SER A 106 -0.28 2.33 0.51
C SER A 106 1.22 2.27 0.17
N MET A 107 1.79 3.37 -0.33
CA MET A 107 3.23 3.43 -0.63
C MET A 107 4.11 3.27 0.61
N TYR A 108 3.74 3.87 1.73
CA TYR A 108 4.50 3.68 2.98
C TYR A 108 4.35 2.26 3.53
N ALA A 109 3.17 1.64 3.38
CA ALA A 109 2.99 0.23 3.74
C ALA A 109 3.86 -0.70 2.87
N HIS A 110 3.94 -0.45 1.56
CA HIS A 110 4.82 -1.20 0.66
C HIS A 110 6.30 -1.04 1.06
N LEU A 111 6.74 0.17 1.42
CA LEU A 111 8.10 0.40 1.92
C LEU A 111 8.39 -0.40 3.20
N ASP A 112 7.42 -0.48 4.11
CA ASP A 112 7.58 -1.21 5.37
C ASP A 112 7.56 -2.73 5.17
N GLN A 113 6.87 -3.20 4.12
CA GLN A 113 6.80 -4.61 3.74
C GLN A 113 7.94 -5.04 2.79
N GLY A 114 8.77 -4.10 2.32
CA GLY A 114 9.81 -4.37 1.31
C GLY A 114 9.26 -4.70 -0.07
N VAL A 115 8.02 -4.32 -0.36
CA VAL A 115 7.35 -4.55 -1.64
C VAL A 115 7.72 -3.41 -2.59
N GLU A 116 8.75 -3.63 -3.41
CA GLU A 116 9.30 -2.58 -4.26
C GLU A 116 8.34 -2.15 -5.37
N VAL A 117 8.12 -0.83 -5.49
CA VAL A 117 7.40 -0.20 -6.61
C VAL A 117 8.42 0.47 -7.52
N THR A 118 8.58 -0.03 -8.75
CA THR A 118 9.69 0.34 -9.64
C THR A 118 9.27 1.10 -10.91
N CYS A 119 8.01 1.01 -11.35
CA CYS A 119 7.61 1.44 -12.69
C CYS A 119 7.62 2.94 -12.96
N MET A 120 7.74 3.78 -11.93
CA MET A 120 7.24 5.16 -12.02
C MET A 120 8.27 6.22 -11.61
N SER A 121 9.42 5.86 -11.07
CA SER A 121 10.41 6.82 -10.58
C SER A 121 11.78 6.16 -10.47
N GLY A 122 12.82 6.82 -11.00
CA GLY A 122 14.19 6.30 -10.92
C GLY A 122 14.78 6.37 -9.52
N SER A 123 14.20 7.20 -8.64
CA SER A 123 14.65 7.33 -7.24
C SER A 123 14.01 6.30 -6.31
N LEU A 124 12.81 5.81 -6.62
CA LEU A 124 12.08 4.83 -5.79
C LEU A 124 12.89 3.56 -5.49
N PRO A 125 13.54 2.89 -6.45
CA PRO A 125 14.32 1.68 -6.16
C PRO A 125 15.37 1.86 -5.05
N THR A 126 16.05 3.01 -5.05
CA THR A 126 17.03 3.34 -4.01
C THR A 126 16.36 3.57 -2.66
N LEU A 127 15.22 4.27 -2.64
CA LEU A 127 14.47 4.53 -1.40
C LEU A 127 13.88 3.24 -0.82
N PHE A 128 13.34 2.35 -1.65
CA PHE A 128 12.85 1.03 -1.22
C PHE A 128 13.95 0.16 -0.64
N ARG A 129 15.08 0.00 -1.34
CA ARG A 129 16.22 -0.79 -0.82
C ARG A 129 16.83 -0.23 0.46
N ARG A 130 16.64 1.06 0.73
CA ARG A 130 17.17 1.76 1.90
C ARG A 130 16.05 2.26 2.84
N ALA A 131 14.88 1.62 2.83
CA ALA A 131 13.69 2.04 3.60
C ALA A 131 13.92 2.25 5.10
N GLY A 132 14.86 1.50 5.70
CA GLY A 132 15.24 1.62 7.12
C GLY A 132 16.30 2.69 7.42
N ALA A 133 16.87 3.34 6.41
CA ALA A 133 17.98 4.29 6.56
C ALA A 133 17.55 5.76 6.48
N TYR A 134 16.25 6.03 6.39
CA TYR A 134 15.67 7.37 6.48
C TYR A 134 14.36 7.35 7.27
N ARG A 135 13.99 8.50 7.82
CA ARG A 135 12.76 8.70 8.58
C ARG A 135 11.69 9.27 7.69
N ARG A 136 10.48 8.73 7.84
CA ARG A 136 9.26 9.17 7.16
C ARG A 136 8.25 9.59 8.21
N ARG A 137 7.58 10.72 7.99
CA ARG A 137 6.44 11.15 8.78
C ARG A 137 5.33 11.56 7.83
N LEU A 138 4.18 10.90 7.95
CA LEU A 138 2.97 11.22 7.19
C LEU A 138 1.97 11.89 8.13
N SER A 139 1.42 13.02 7.70
CA SER A 139 0.35 13.74 8.38
C SER A 139 -0.79 13.96 7.39
N PHE A 140 -2.01 13.59 7.78
CA PHE A 140 -3.20 13.87 6.99
C PHE A 140 -3.70 15.30 7.27
N THR A 141 -4.14 15.99 6.22
CA THR A 141 -4.81 17.28 6.32
C THR A 141 -6.23 17.16 5.78
N PRO A 142 -7.14 18.09 6.09
CA PRO A 142 -8.47 18.11 5.46
C PRO A 142 -8.44 18.21 3.93
N ARG A 143 -7.32 18.66 3.36
CA ARG A 143 -7.15 18.90 1.93
C ARG A 143 -6.18 17.94 1.25
N GLY A 144 -5.56 17.00 1.98
CA GLY A 144 -4.57 16.09 1.41
C GLY A 144 -3.60 15.54 2.45
N VAL A 145 -2.30 15.68 2.16
CA VAL A 145 -1.20 15.05 2.91
C VAL A 145 0.00 15.98 3.05
N ILE A 146 0.69 15.86 4.18
CA ILE A 146 2.04 16.38 4.40
C ILE A 146 2.95 15.20 4.66
N ALA A 147 4.02 15.07 3.88
CA ALA A 147 5.04 14.03 4.04
C ALA A 147 6.41 14.67 4.30
N GLU A 148 7.03 14.30 5.42
CA GLU A 148 8.41 14.66 5.74
C GLU A 148 9.30 13.43 5.61
N GLU A 149 10.37 13.56 4.83
CA GLU A 149 11.33 12.50 4.59
C GLU A 149 12.74 13.05 4.86
N THR A 150 13.47 12.43 5.81
CA THR A 150 14.80 12.91 6.23
C THR A 150 15.78 11.77 6.44
N ALA A 151 17.03 11.97 6.03
CA ALA A 151 18.13 11.06 6.20
C ALA A 151 19.37 11.78 6.74
N GLY A 152 20.24 11.04 7.43
CA GLY A 152 21.60 11.52 7.76
C GLY A 152 22.59 11.28 6.62
N ASP A 153 22.32 10.29 5.77
CA ASP A 153 23.15 9.96 4.62
C ASP A 153 22.86 10.95 3.47
N PRO A 154 23.89 11.64 2.93
CA PRO A 154 23.73 12.59 1.84
C PRO A 154 23.25 11.94 0.54
N ASP A 155 23.52 10.67 0.30
CA ASP A 155 23.10 9.94 -0.89
C ASP A 155 21.60 9.66 -0.83
N ILE A 156 21.10 9.22 0.33
CA ILE A 156 19.65 9.03 0.53
C ILE A 156 18.93 10.38 0.46
N THR A 157 19.53 11.43 1.04
CA THR A 157 18.98 12.79 0.96
C THR A 157 18.82 13.25 -0.50
N ARG A 158 19.79 12.93 -1.38
CA ARG A 158 19.68 13.20 -2.82
C ARG A 158 18.56 12.40 -3.47
N SER A 159 18.39 11.12 -3.13
CA SER A 159 17.28 10.29 -3.63
C SER A 159 15.92 10.81 -3.18
N ILE A 160 15.77 11.22 -1.92
CA ILE A 160 14.54 11.84 -1.39
C ILE A 160 14.19 13.10 -2.19
N ARG A 161 15.16 14.00 -2.39
CA ARG A 161 14.95 15.23 -3.17
C ARG A 161 14.65 14.97 -4.64
N ALA A 162 15.31 13.97 -5.24
CA ALA A 162 15.03 13.54 -6.60
C ALA A 162 13.58 13.03 -6.72
N HIS A 163 13.16 12.16 -5.80
CA HIS A 163 11.79 11.66 -5.74
C HIS A 163 10.77 12.79 -5.63
N ALA A 164 11.00 13.74 -4.72
CA ALA A 164 10.11 14.88 -4.53
C ALA A 164 9.93 15.70 -5.83
N ARG A 165 11.00 15.88 -6.61
CA ARG A 165 10.97 16.58 -7.92
C ARG A 165 10.25 15.78 -8.98
N GLU A 166 10.44 14.47 -9.04
CA GLU A 166 9.75 13.59 -9.98
C GLU A 166 8.24 13.63 -9.75
N VAL A 167 7.80 13.53 -8.50
CA VAL A 167 6.37 13.63 -8.15
C VAL A 167 5.80 15.02 -8.45
N THR A 168 6.58 16.08 -8.23
CA THR A 168 6.18 17.43 -8.69
C THR A 168 6.02 17.50 -10.21
N GLY A 169 6.85 16.79 -10.97
CA GLY A 169 6.69 16.64 -12.42
C GLY A 169 5.36 15.98 -12.80
N PHE A 170 4.93 14.94 -12.07
CA PHE A 170 3.63 14.31 -12.31
C PHE A 170 2.45 15.22 -12.00
N VAL A 171 2.52 16.01 -10.93
CA VAL A 171 1.47 16.99 -10.62
C VAL A 171 1.43 18.10 -11.67
N ARG A 172 2.59 18.53 -12.18
CA ARG A 172 2.67 19.59 -13.20
C ARG A 172 2.19 19.12 -14.57
N ASP A 173 2.67 17.96 -15.03
CA ASP A 173 2.54 17.54 -16.43
C ASP A 173 1.63 16.33 -16.62
N GLY A 174 1.18 15.68 -15.54
CA GLY A 174 0.26 14.54 -15.61
C GLY A 174 0.82 13.33 -16.37
N MET A 175 -0.01 12.79 -17.26
CA MET A 175 0.26 11.60 -18.07
C MET A 175 1.59 11.65 -18.86
N PRO A 176 1.94 12.76 -19.55
CA PRO A 176 3.25 12.93 -20.17
C PRO A 176 4.46 12.64 -19.26
N ALA A 177 4.47 13.16 -18.02
CA ALA A 177 5.59 12.93 -17.10
C ALA A 177 5.68 11.46 -16.67
N MET A 178 4.54 10.80 -16.47
CA MET A 178 4.49 9.37 -16.17
C MET A 178 5.07 8.54 -17.32
N MET A 179 4.65 8.79 -18.57
CA MET A 179 5.16 8.08 -19.74
C MET A 179 6.66 8.29 -19.92
N ASN A 180 7.15 9.51 -19.71
CA ASN A 180 8.57 9.82 -19.77
C ASN A 180 9.37 9.00 -18.77
N GLN A 181 8.87 8.81 -17.54
CA GLN A 181 9.59 8.00 -16.55
C GLN A 181 9.57 6.51 -16.86
N MET A 182 8.47 5.97 -17.40
CA MET A 182 8.41 4.59 -17.84
C MET A 182 9.35 4.28 -19.02
N MET A 183 9.60 5.27 -19.89
CA MET A 183 10.47 5.11 -21.06
C MET A 183 11.95 5.38 -20.78
N ARG A 184 12.29 5.91 -19.59
CA ARG A 184 13.70 6.10 -19.21
C ARG A 184 14.31 4.76 -18.82
N PRO A 185 15.50 4.40 -19.36
CA PRO A 185 16.24 3.25 -18.86
C PRO A 185 16.46 3.42 -17.36
N GLY A 186 16.14 2.37 -16.58
CA GLY A 186 16.50 2.32 -15.16
C GLY A 186 18.01 2.51 -15.02
N ASN A 187 18.40 3.52 -14.23
CA ASN A 187 19.78 3.95 -14.09
C ASN A 187 20.50 3.18 -12.98
#